data_AF-A0A9D8E2U1-F1
#
_entry.id   AF-A0A9D8E2U1-F1
#
_cell.length_a   1.000
_cell.length_b   1.000
_cell.length_c   1.000
_cell.angle_alpha   90.00
_cell.angle_beta   90.00
_cell.angle_gamma   90.00
#
_symmetry.space_group_name_H-M   'P 1'
#
loop_
_entity.id
_entity.type
_entity.pdbx_description
1 polymer ?
#
loop_
_entity_poly.entity_id
_entity_poly.type
_entity_poly.pdbx_seq_one_letter_code
_entity_poly.pdbx_strand_id
1 'polypeptide(L)' 'MPSVPRVVVVGLGPAGADLVLPTARAEIDRIPVRFARTARHPAVTDLAGVGVTFTPFDGVYDAAAAIADVYPEIVAT' A
#
# COMPACT_ATOMS: atom_id res chain seq x y z
N MET A 1 6.51 -15.71 23.07
CA MET A 1 6.22 -16.60 21.93
C MET A 1 6.46 -15.80 20.65
N PRO A 2 7.20 -16.31 19.65
CA PRO A 2 7.29 -15.62 18.37
C PRO A 2 5.91 -15.55 17.73
N SER A 3 5.49 -14.36 17.30
CA SER A 3 4.22 -14.16 16.60
C SER A 3 4.36 -14.55 15.12
N VAL A 4 3.35 -15.22 14.57
CA VAL A 4 3.29 -15.51 13.13
C VAL A 4 3.24 -14.18 12.35
N PRO A 5 4.03 -14.00 11.28
CA PRO A 5 3.94 -12.82 10.43
C PRO A 5 2.51 -12.61 9.93
N ARG A 6 2.04 -11.36 9.86
CA ARG A 6 0.68 -11.02 9.47
C ARG A 6 0.67 -9.88 8.47
N VAL A 7 -0.08 -10.07 7.38
CA VAL A 7 -0.39 -9.03 6.41
C VAL A 7 -1.78 -8.48 6.72
N VAL A 8 -1.92 -7.16 6.71
CA VAL A 8 -3.21 -6.45 6.87
C VAL A 8 -3.49 -5.71 5.57
N VAL A 9 -4.61 -6.02 4.93
CA VAL A 9 -5.06 -5.36 3.69
C VAL A 9 -6.16 -4.38 4.06
N VAL A 10 -5.98 -3.12 3.66
CA VAL A 10 -6.95 -2.04 3.91
C VAL A 10 -7.29 -1.32 2.62
N GLY A 11 -8.49 -0.75 2.54
CA GLY A 11 -8.89 0.14 1.45
C GLY A 11 -8.50 1.60 1.75
N LEU A 12 -8.02 2.31 0.72
CA LEU A 12 -7.69 3.75 0.81
C LEU A 12 -8.87 4.67 0.43
N GLY A 13 -9.98 4.11 -0.03
CA GLY A 13 -11.07 4.89 -0.63
C GLY A 13 -10.76 5.35 -2.06
N PRO A 14 -11.67 6.09 -2.70
CA PRO A 14 -11.55 6.45 -4.11
C PRO A 14 -10.70 7.70 -4.38
N ALA A 15 -10.34 8.48 -3.35
CA ALA A 15 -9.66 9.76 -3.50
C ALA A 15 -8.64 10.04 -2.37
N GLY A 16 -8.70 11.23 -1.77
CA GLY A 16 -7.75 11.73 -0.79
C GLY A 16 -7.81 11.04 0.56
N ALA A 17 -6.87 11.40 1.45
CA ALA A 17 -6.76 10.81 2.77
C ALA A 17 -7.98 11.05 3.67
N ASP A 18 -8.82 12.03 3.34
CA ASP A 18 -10.10 12.32 4.01
C ASP A 18 -11.14 11.21 3.84
N LEU A 19 -11.01 10.38 2.79
CA LEU A 19 -11.90 9.24 2.54
C LEU A 19 -11.35 7.91 3.08
N VAL A 20 -10.18 7.90 3.71
CA VAL A 20 -9.63 6.71 4.35
C VAL A 20 -10.40 6.44 5.64
N LEU A 21 -10.96 5.23 5.78
CA LEU A 21 -11.67 4.86 7.00
C LEU A 21 -10.76 4.96 8.23
N PRO A 22 -11.27 5.42 9.39
CA PRO A 22 -10.47 5.53 10.61
C PRO A 22 -9.77 4.23 11.01
N THR A 23 -10.42 3.08 10.79
CA THR A 23 -9.83 1.76 11.04
C THR A 23 -8.66 1.45 10.10
N ALA A 24 -8.77 1.79 8.81
CA ALA A 24 -7.67 1.66 7.85
C ALA A 24 -6.50 2.58 8.21
N ARG A 25 -6.80 3.84 8.59
CA ARG A 25 -5.80 4.80 9.04
C ARG A 25 -5.04 4.31 10.26
N ALA A 26 -5.73 3.75 11.25
CA ALA A 26 -5.10 3.21 12.45
C ALA A 26 -4.12 2.07 12.13
N GLU A 27 -4.46 1.19 11.20
CA GLU A 27 -3.55 0.12 10.76
C GLU A 27 -2.35 0.65 9.99
N ILE A 28 -2.55 1.64 9.12
CA ILE A 28 -1.46 2.34 8.42
C ILE A 28 -0.51 2.97 9.43
N ASP A 29 -1.00 3.74 10.41
CA ASP A 29 -0.13 4.40 11.39
C ASP A 29 0.65 3.38 12.24
N ARG A 30 0.02 2.25 12.59
CA ARG A 30 0.59 1.21 13.45
C ARG A 30 1.70 0.39 12.79
N ILE A 31 1.66 0.17 11.48
CA ILE A 31 2.54 -0.79 10.78
C ILE A 31 3.61 -0.05 9.98
N PRO A 32 4.92 -0.22 10.25
CA PRO A 32 5.97 0.53 9.55
C PRO A 32 6.23 0.05 8.12
N VAL A 33 5.99 -1.24 7.83
CA VAL A 33 6.16 -1.83 6.50
C VAL A 33 4.82 -1.71 5.75
N ARG A 34 4.77 -0.82 4.77
CA ARG A 34 3.54 -0.46 4.06
C ARG A 34 3.78 -0.56 2.57
N PHE A 35 2.91 -1.30 1.89
CA PHE A 35 2.91 -1.39 0.44
C PHE A 35 1.70 -0.68 -0.13
N ALA A 36 1.85 -0.09 -1.32
CA ALA A 36 0.75 0.49 -2.08
C ALA A 36 0.78 -0.03 -3.51
N ARG A 37 -0.40 -0.16 -4.14
CA ARG A 37 -0.45 -0.52 -5.56
C ARG A 37 0.30 0.49 -6.44
N THR A 38 0.18 1.78 -6.11
CA THR A 38 0.76 2.89 -6.87
C THR A 38 1.03 4.07 -5.95
N ALA A 39 2.10 4.82 -6.19
CA ALA A 39 2.38 6.10 -5.57
C ALA A 39 1.45 7.22 -6.05
N ARG A 40 0.73 7.01 -7.16
CA ARG A 40 -0.14 8.03 -7.79
C ARG A 40 -1.52 8.13 -7.13
N HIS A 41 -1.82 7.30 -6.14
CA HIS A 41 -3.10 7.34 -5.44
C HIS A 41 -3.21 8.61 -4.59
N PRO A 42 -4.31 9.39 -4.64
CA PRO A 42 -4.39 10.65 -3.91
C PRO A 42 -4.15 10.50 -2.40
N ALA A 43 -4.78 9.50 -1.75
CA ALA A 43 -4.48 9.20 -0.35
C ALA A 43 -3.01 8.84 -0.06
N VAL A 44 -2.28 8.20 -0.98
CA VAL A 44 -0.84 7.91 -0.79
C VAL A 44 -0.03 9.21 -0.83
N THR A 45 -0.34 10.09 -1.78
CA THR A 45 0.27 11.43 -1.89
C THR A 45 0.02 12.26 -0.63
N ASP A 46 -1.23 12.33 -0.16
CA ASP A 46 -1.60 13.11 1.03
C ASP A 46 -0.92 12.57 2.30
N LEU A 47 -0.89 11.24 2.46
CA LEU A 47 -0.25 10.59 3.59
C LEU A 47 1.28 10.78 3.60
N ALA A 48 1.92 10.79 2.42
CA ALA A 48 3.33 11.14 2.29
C ALA A 48 3.60 12.58 2.75
N GLY A 49 2.67 13.52 2.47
CA GLY A 49 2.72 14.90 2.94
C GLY A 49 2.75 15.06 4.47
N VAL A 50 2.30 14.04 5.22
CA VAL A 50 2.34 14.00 6.69
C VAL A 50 3.34 12.97 7.23
N GLY A 51 4.28 12.50 6.40
CA GLY A 51 5.40 11.65 6.82
C GLY A 51 5.12 10.15 6.83
N VAL A 52 3.99 9.69 6.28
CA VAL A 52 3.70 8.26 6.14
C VAL A 52 4.22 7.77 4.79
N THR A 53 5.15 6.82 4.81
CA THR A 53 5.78 6.28 3.60
C THR A 53 5.19 4.95 3.17
N PHE A 54 5.15 4.71 1.85
CA PHE A 54 4.73 3.46 1.24
C PHE A 54 5.79 3.01 0.23
N THR A 55 5.96 1.69 0.08
CA THR A 55 6.64 1.09 -1.06
C THR A 55 5.61 0.81 -2.15
N PRO A 56 5.60 1.57 -3.25
CA PRO A 56 4.64 1.36 -4.32
C PRO A 56 5.09 0.26 -5.28
N PHE A 57 4.14 -0.41 -5.94
CA PHE A 57 4.41 -1.41 -6.97
C PHE A 57 4.38 -0.85 -8.40
N ASP A 58 4.48 0.47 -8.61
CA ASP A 58 4.47 1.08 -9.94
C ASP A 58 5.50 0.43 -10.87
N GLY A 59 6.72 0.18 -10.38
CA GLY A 59 7.78 -0.46 -11.17
C GLY A 59 7.47 -1.90 -11.59
N VAL A 60 6.70 -2.65 -10.80
CA VAL A 60 6.26 -4.01 -11.16
C VAL A 60 5.23 -3.94 -12.28
N TYR A 61 4.27 -3.02 -12.18
CA TYR A 61 3.28 -2.80 -13.24
C TYR A 61 3.93 -2.29 -14.54
N ASP A 62 4.90 -1.40 -14.44
CA ASP A 62 5.58 -0.82 -15.60
C ASP A 62 6.50 -1.84 -16.32
N ALA A 63 7.07 -2.80 -15.59
CA ALA A 63 7.98 -3.81 -16.14
C ALA A 63 7.29 -5.09 -16.65
N ALA A 64 6.09 -5.41 -16.15
CA ALA A 64 5.40 -6.65 -16.49
C ALA A 64 4.92 -6.68 -17.96
N ALA A 65 5.20 -7.77 -18.67
CA ALA A 65 4.74 -7.97 -20.04
C ALA A 65 3.23 -8.26 -20.11
N ALA A 66 2.67 -8.88 -19.06
CA ALA A 66 1.24 -9.10 -18.91
C ALA A 66 0.77 -8.85 -17.47
N ILE A 67 -0.51 -8.48 -17.32
CA ILE A 67 -1.14 -8.30 -16.00
C ILE A 67 -1.05 -9.58 -15.15
N ALA A 68 -1.04 -10.75 -15.78
CA ALA A 68 -0.92 -12.03 -15.09
C ALA A 68 0.41 -12.18 -14.33
N ASP A 69 1.46 -11.46 -14.74
CA ASP A 69 2.81 -11.57 -14.16
C ASP A 69 3.01 -10.62 -12.96
N VAL A 70 2.15 -9.62 -12.81
CA VAL A 70 2.28 -8.58 -11.76
C VAL A 70 2.14 -9.15 -10.36
N TYR A 71 1.09 -9.92 -10.10
CA TYR A 71 0.82 -10.41 -8.74
C TYR A 71 1.82 -11.47 -8.26
N PRO A 72 2.28 -12.42 -9.09
CA PRO A 72 3.38 -13.30 -8.74
C PRO A 72 4.65 -12.54 -8.32
N GLU A 73 5.01 -11.47 -9.04
CA GLU A 73 6.18 -10.64 -8.72
C GLU A 73 6.00 -9.87 -7.40
N ILE A 74 4.81 -9.31 -7.15
CA ILE A 74 4.49 -8.63 -5.88
C ILE A 74 4.66 -9.58 -4.68
N VAL A 75 4.29 -10.85 -4.82
CA VAL A 75 4.41 -11.85 -3.73
C VAL A 75 5.87 -12.23 -3.45
N ALA A 76 6.76 -12.05 -4.43
CA ALA A 76 8.18 -12.39 -4.32
C ALA A 76 9.06 -11.25 -3.74
N THR A 77 8.50 -10.06 -3.51
CA THR A 77 9.17 -8.88 -2.93
C THR A 77 9.30 -8.98 -1.41
#